data_AF-A0A7J3MMQ0-F1
#
_entry.id   AF-A0A7J3MMQ0-F1
#
_cell.length_a   1.000
_cell.length_b   1.000
_cell.length_c   1.000
_cell.angle_alpha   90.00
_cell.angle_beta   90.00
_cell.angle_gamma   90.00
#
_symmetry.space_group_name_H-M   'P 1'
#
loop_
_entity.id
_entity.type
_entity.pdbx_description
1 polymer ?
#
loop_
_entity_poly.entity_id
_entity_poly.type
_entity_poly.pdbx_seq_one_letter_code
_entity_poly.pdbx_strand_id
1 'polypeptide(L)'
;MTKNVVETDNVVEMLVRESNLTLRQLEAVIFYYSNIDRKIIKDGYVEFKGEKVPKGAFFRILNQAKANIRKAFVTLLIMAYLGLIDINQLNVIMQLNGIMMQLKDREGRVSEELLNAFMEKIKTTIDFRKRVK
;
A
#
# COMPACT_ATOMS: atom_id res chain seq x y z
N MET A 1 10.68 -7.32 -14.90
CA MET A 1 9.22 -7.61 -14.86
C MET A 1 8.42 -6.70 -13.93
N THR A 2 8.99 -6.01 -12.94
CA THR A 2 8.24 -5.12 -12.01
C THR A 2 7.88 -3.74 -12.57
N LYS A 3 8.41 -3.35 -13.74
CA LYS A 3 8.25 -1.99 -14.30
C LYS A 3 6.79 -1.65 -14.68
N ASN A 4 5.91 -2.65 -14.83
CA ASN A 4 4.56 -2.45 -15.38
C ASN A 4 3.39 -2.77 -14.44
N VAL A 5 3.59 -3.44 -13.30
CA VAL A 5 2.43 -3.91 -12.50
C VAL A 5 1.78 -2.77 -11.70
N VAL A 6 2.56 -1.78 -11.25
CA VAL A 6 2.07 -0.74 -10.34
C VAL A 6 1.52 0.48 -11.10
N GLU A 7 2.17 0.86 -12.21
CA GLU A 7 1.76 2.02 -13.03
C GLU A 7 0.57 1.74 -13.96
N THR A 8 0.22 0.46 -14.19
CA THR A 8 -0.93 0.10 -15.05
C THR A 8 -2.17 -0.33 -14.26
N ASP A 9 -2.05 -0.43 -12.93
CA ASP A 9 -3.13 -0.80 -12.04
C ASP A 9 -3.72 0.46 -11.40
N ASN A 10 -4.86 0.91 -11.93
CA ASN A 10 -5.57 2.10 -11.48
C ASN A 10 -6.00 2.03 -10.00
N VAL A 11 -6.19 0.81 -9.48
CA VAL A 11 -6.51 0.59 -8.07
C VAL A 11 -5.30 0.90 -7.21
N VAL A 12 -4.13 0.37 -7.59
CA VAL A 12 -2.89 0.59 -6.84
C VAL A 12 -2.49 2.06 -6.89
N GLU A 13 -2.62 2.73 -8.03
CA GLU A 13 -2.32 4.15 -8.15
C GLU A 13 -3.18 5.01 -7.21
N MET A 14 -4.49 4.77 -7.18
CA MET A 14 -5.41 5.47 -6.28
C MET A 14 -5.07 5.21 -4.81
N LEU A 15 -4.83 3.96 -4.43
CA LEU A 15 -4.47 3.62 -3.04
C LEU A 15 -3.14 4.24 -2.61
N VAL A 16 -2.16 4.35 -3.53
CA VAL A 16 -0.90 5.03 -3.25
C VAL A 16 -1.13 6.51 -2.93
N ARG A 17 -2.00 7.20 -3.69
CA ARG A 17 -2.33 8.63 -3.46
C ARG A 17 -2.91 8.89 -2.07
N GLU A 18 -3.65 7.93 -1.53
CA GLU A 18 -4.32 8.03 -0.23
C GLU A 18 -3.49 7.40 0.92
N SER A 19 -2.28 6.93 0.61
CA SER A 19 -1.40 6.26 1.56
C SER A 19 -0.24 7.13 2.04
N ASN A 20 0.48 6.63 3.04
CA ASN A 20 1.77 7.20 3.46
C ASN A 20 2.96 6.74 2.58
N LEU A 21 2.71 6.13 1.42
CA LEU A 21 3.75 5.65 0.52
C LEU A 21 3.78 6.47 -0.76
N THR A 22 4.97 6.77 -1.26
CA THR A 22 5.13 7.21 -2.65
C THR A 22 5.11 5.99 -3.58
N LEU A 23 4.77 6.20 -4.86
CA LEU A 23 4.84 5.15 -5.87
C LEU A 23 6.21 4.46 -5.87
N ARG A 24 7.29 5.26 -5.86
CA ARG A 24 8.67 4.75 -5.83
C ARG A 24 8.99 3.93 -4.58
N GLN A 25 8.42 4.29 -3.43
CA GLN A 25 8.55 3.52 -2.18
C GLN A 25 7.83 2.17 -2.27
N LEU A 26 6.60 2.15 -2.79
CA LEU A 26 5.85 0.91 -3.01
C LEU A 26 6.60 -0.02 -3.99
N GLU A 27 7.09 0.52 -5.09
CA GLU A 27 7.86 -0.24 -6.09
C GLU A 27 9.14 -0.83 -5.50
N ALA A 28 9.85 -0.07 -4.65
CA ALA A 28 11.05 -0.57 -3.98
C ALA A 28 10.73 -1.74 -3.03
N VAL A 29 9.59 -1.67 -2.33
CA VAL A 29 9.10 -2.77 -1.48
C VAL A 29 8.79 -4.00 -2.31
N ILE A 30 7.96 -3.87 -3.35
CA ILE A 30 7.58 -4.99 -4.24
C ILE A 30 8.84 -5.63 -4.85
N PHE A 31 9.73 -4.81 -5.41
CA PHE A 31 10.97 -5.30 -5.99
C PHE A 31 11.83 -6.06 -4.98
N TYR A 32 11.99 -5.53 -3.76
CA TYR A 32 12.77 -6.18 -2.72
C TYR A 32 12.16 -7.52 -2.31
N TYR A 33 10.84 -7.58 -2.11
CA TYR A 33 10.15 -8.83 -1.75
C TYR A 33 10.22 -9.88 -2.86
N SER A 34 9.99 -9.50 -4.12
CA SER A 34 10.06 -10.43 -5.26
C SER A 34 11.47 -10.94 -5.56
N ASN A 35 12.49 -10.37 -4.95
CA ASN A 35 13.89 -10.74 -5.19
C ASN A 35 14.64 -11.02 -3.87
N ILE A 36 13.93 -11.33 -2.78
CA ILE A 36 14.55 -11.53 -1.46
C ILE A 36 15.56 -12.68 -1.46
N ASP A 37 15.27 -13.74 -2.24
CA ASP A 37 16.14 -14.91 -2.41
C ASP A 37 17.24 -14.69 -3.47
N ARG A 38 17.28 -13.50 -4.10
CA ARG A 38 18.24 -13.18 -5.16
C ARG A 38 19.22 -12.11 -4.68
N LYS A 39 20.45 -12.20 -5.17
CA LYS A 39 21.44 -11.13 -4.95
C LYS A 39 21.09 -9.93 -5.82
N ILE A 40 20.31 -8.99 -5.27
CA ILE A 40 19.89 -7.75 -5.95
C ILE A 40 21.01 -6.70 -6.07
N ILE A 41 22.14 -6.91 -5.42
CA ILE A 41 23.28 -5.98 -5.40
C ILE A 41 24.39 -6.53 -6.28
N LYS A 42 24.77 -5.75 -7.30
CA LYS A 42 25.91 -6.03 -8.18
C LYS A 42 26.79 -4.79 -8.26
N ASP A 43 28.07 -4.94 -7.93
CA ASP A 43 29.10 -3.89 -8.00
C ASP A 43 28.71 -2.58 -7.28
N GLY A 44 27.99 -2.68 -6.15
CA GLY A 44 27.52 -1.52 -5.39
C GLY A 44 26.22 -0.86 -5.89
N TYR A 45 25.59 -1.44 -6.91
CA TYR A 45 24.34 -0.97 -7.51
C TYR A 45 23.22 -1.99 -7.39
N VAL A 46 21.98 -1.51 -7.51
CA VAL A 46 20.75 -2.29 -7.65
C VAL A 46 20.17 -1.93 -9.01
N GLU A 47 19.91 -2.93 -9.85
CA GLU A 47 19.19 -2.71 -11.11
C GLU A 47 17.70 -2.62 -10.81
N PHE A 48 17.20 -1.40 -10.71
CA PHE A 48 15.84 -1.09 -10.29
C PHE A 48 15.12 -0.35 -11.43
N LYS A 49 14.00 -0.92 -11.91
CA LYS A 49 13.24 -0.42 -13.08
C LYS A 49 14.07 -0.22 -14.36
N GLY A 50 15.12 -1.02 -14.54
CA GLY A 50 16.03 -0.93 -15.69
C GLY A 50 17.07 0.19 -15.57
N GLU A 51 17.21 0.79 -14.39
CA GLU A 51 18.23 1.77 -14.07
C GLU A 51 19.21 1.21 -13.04
N LYS A 52 20.49 1.58 -13.17
CA LYS A 52 21.49 1.31 -12.12
C LYS A 52 21.34 2.34 -11.02
N VAL A 53 20.75 1.93 -9.90
CA VAL A 53 20.58 2.78 -8.71
C VAL A 53 21.69 2.45 -7.70
N PRO A 54 22.41 3.43 -7.13
CA PRO A 54 23.38 3.16 -6.09
C PRO A 54 22.73 2.42 -4.90
N LYS A 55 23.41 1.40 -4.36
CA LYS A 55 22.91 0.59 -3.23
C LYS A 55 22.35 1.46 -2.12
N GLY A 56 23.12 2.47 -1.68
CA GLY A 56 22.70 3.38 -0.61
C GLY A 56 21.42 4.14 -0.94
N ALA A 57 21.26 4.60 -2.18
CA ALA A 57 20.06 5.30 -2.61
C ALA A 57 18.83 4.39 -2.61
N PHE A 58 18.96 3.17 -3.15
CA PHE A 58 17.88 2.18 -3.13
C PHE A 58 17.45 1.83 -1.70
N PHE A 59 18.42 1.49 -0.82
CA PHE A 59 18.09 1.11 0.56
C PHE A 59 17.53 2.27 1.39
N ARG A 60 17.88 3.54 1.10
CA ARG A 60 17.22 4.69 1.73
C ARG A 60 15.73 4.74 1.40
N ILE A 61 15.35 4.56 0.13
CA ILE A 61 13.95 4.54 -0.30
C ILE A 61 13.21 3.37 0.36
N LEU A 62 13.80 2.17 0.31
CA LEU A 62 13.21 0.97 0.93
C LEU A 62 12.99 1.15 2.45
N ASN A 63 13.96 1.74 3.14
CA ASN A 63 13.85 1.97 4.59
C ASN A 63 12.80 3.01 4.94
N GLN A 64 12.64 4.06 4.12
CA GLN A 64 11.54 5.02 4.28
C GLN A 64 10.18 4.34 4.09
N ALA A 65 10.05 3.51 3.05
CA ALA A 65 8.82 2.74 2.82
C ALA A 65 8.47 1.84 4.01
N LYS A 66 9.44 1.06 4.50
CA LYS A 66 9.28 0.20 5.69
C LYS A 66 8.90 1.00 6.94
N ALA A 67 9.49 2.19 7.13
CA ALA A 67 9.15 3.05 8.25
C ALA A 67 7.71 3.56 8.18
N ASN A 68 7.24 3.96 6.99
CA ASN A 68 5.87 4.43 6.79
C ASN A 68 4.84 3.31 6.99
N ILE A 69 5.11 2.11 6.47
CA ILE A 69 4.28 0.91 6.70
C ILE A 69 4.18 0.63 8.21
N ARG A 70 5.33 0.55 8.90
CA ARG A 70 5.36 0.29 10.36
C ARG A 70 4.58 1.33 11.13
N LYS A 71 4.74 2.62 10.81
CA LYS A 71 4.00 3.71 11.46
C LYS A 71 2.49 3.55 11.27
N ALA A 72 2.02 3.22 10.06
CA ALA A 72 0.61 3.01 9.80
C ALA A 72 0.01 1.87 10.66
N PHE A 73 0.72 0.73 10.77
CA PHE A 73 0.30 -0.37 11.65
C PHE A 73 0.27 0.05 13.12
N VAL A 74 1.30 0.73 13.60
CA VAL A 74 1.36 1.21 14.99
C VAL A 74 0.24 2.22 15.27
N THR A 75 -0.09 3.10 14.32
CA THR A 75 -1.23 4.03 14.45
C THR A 75 -2.55 3.27 14.58
N LEU A 76 -2.80 2.26 13.73
CA LEU A 76 -4.00 1.40 13.85
C LEU A 76 -4.09 0.73 15.21
N LEU A 77 -2.98 0.20 15.73
CA LEU A 77 -2.92 -0.42 17.06
C LEU A 77 -3.22 0.59 18.18
N ILE A 78 -2.66 1.79 18.11
CA ILE A 78 -2.95 2.86 19.08
C ILE A 78 -4.43 3.21 19.07
N MET A 79 -5.03 3.39 17.89
CA MET A 79 -6.45 3.70 17.76
C MET A 79 -7.34 2.60 18.35
N ALA A 80 -7.00 1.32 18.10
CA ALA A 80 -7.73 0.19 18.66
C ALA A 80 -7.57 0.11 20.18
N TYR A 81 -6.35 0.28 20.67
CA TYR A 81 -6.03 0.26 22.10
C TYR A 81 -6.77 1.35 22.88
N LEU A 82 -6.91 2.55 22.29
CA LEU A 82 -7.64 3.67 22.88
C LEU A 82 -9.17 3.57 22.71
N GLY A 83 -9.68 2.53 22.06
CA GLY A 83 -11.11 2.36 21.78
C GLY A 83 -11.67 3.38 20.78
N LEU A 84 -10.81 4.00 19.98
CA LEU A 84 -11.20 4.93 18.91
C LEU A 84 -11.66 4.19 17.66
N ILE A 85 -11.16 2.98 17.46
CA ILE A 85 -11.70 2.02 16.48
C ILE A 85 -12.07 0.72 17.18
N ASP A 86 -13.17 0.10 16.75
CA ASP A 86 -13.62 -1.19 17.27
C ASP A 86 -13.33 -2.36 16.30
N ILE A 87 -13.66 -3.58 16.75
CA ILE A 87 -13.47 -4.79 15.96
C ILE A 87 -14.32 -4.80 14.68
N ASN A 88 -15.46 -4.10 14.66
CA ASN A 88 -16.31 -4.00 13.48
C ASN A 88 -15.63 -3.16 12.40
N GLN A 89 -15.04 -2.02 12.78
CA GLN A 89 -14.25 -1.18 11.87
C GLN A 89 -13.02 -1.93 11.33
N LEU A 90 -12.34 -2.72 12.16
CA LEU A 90 -11.26 -3.60 11.71
C LEU A 90 -11.75 -4.71 10.75
N ASN A 91 -12.93 -5.29 11.01
CA ASN A 91 -13.52 -6.29 10.14
C ASN A 91 -13.90 -5.71 8.77
N VAL A 92 -14.32 -4.45 8.69
CA VAL A 92 -14.55 -3.78 7.41
C VAL A 92 -13.26 -3.71 6.58
N ILE A 93 -12.11 -3.43 7.20
CA ILE A 93 -10.81 -3.48 6.50
C ILE A 93 -10.57 -4.87 5.89
N MET A 94 -10.87 -5.94 6.62
CA MET A 94 -10.75 -7.32 6.13
C MET A 94 -11.71 -7.61 4.97
N GLN A 95 -12.96 -7.13 5.04
CA GLN A 95 -13.94 -7.28 3.96
C GLN A 95 -13.50 -6.53 2.69
N LEU A 96 -12.98 -5.31 2.86
CA LEU A 96 -12.47 -4.49 1.76
C LEU A 96 -11.30 -5.19 1.06
N ASN A 97 -10.43 -5.89 1.79
CA ASN A 97 -9.37 -6.72 1.18
C ASN A 97 -9.95 -7.85 0.31
N GLY A 98 -11.02 -8.51 0.75
CA GLY A 98 -11.71 -9.53 -0.05
C GLY A 98 -12.27 -8.98 -1.36
N ILE A 99 -12.89 -7.79 -1.33
CA ILE A 99 -13.40 -7.10 -2.52
C ILE A 99 -12.24 -6.76 -3.47
N MET A 100 -11.15 -6.23 -2.93
CA MET A 100 -9.95 -5.87 -3.69
C MET A 100 -9.34 -7.06 -4.45
N MET A 101 -9.28 -8.24 -3.82
CA MET A 101 -8.79 -9.45 -4.49
C MET A 101 -9.71 -9.86 -5.65
N GLN A 102 -11.03 -9.82 -5.45
CA GLN A 102 -12.00 -10.13 -6.51
C GLN A 102 -11.93 -9.15 -7.68
N LEU A 103 -11.64 -7.88 -7.40
CA LEU A 103 -11.47 -6.85 -8.42
C LEU A 103 -10.20 -7.07 -9.26
N LYS A 104 -9.12 -7.57 -8.64
CA LYS A 104 -7.86 -7.90 -9.32
C LYS A 104 -7.96 -9.12 -10.23
N ASP A 105 -8.82 -10.09 -9.89
CA ASP A 105 -9.00 -11.33 -10.66
C ASP A 105 -9.86 -11.16 -11.92
N ARG A 106 -10.60 -10.05 -12.04
CA ARG A 106 -11.27 -9.67 -13.29
C ARG A 106 -10.26 -8.90 -14.13
N GLU A 107 -9.82 -9.44 -15.28
CA GLU A 107 -8.81 -8.88 -16.20
C GLU A 107 -9.17 -7.50 -16.83
N GLY A 108 -9.76 -6.57 -16.10
CA GLY A 108 -10.26 -5.33 -16.64
C GLY A 108 -10.40 -4.28 -15.57
N ARG A 109 -9.68 -3.17 -15.77
CA ARG A 109 -9.74 -1.88 -15.07
C ARG A 109 -11.01 -1.77 -14.22
N VAL A 110 -10.86 -1.75 -12.91
CA VAL A 110 -11.96 -1.46 -11.99
C VAL A 110 -12.57 -0.12 -12.40
N SER A 111 -13.90 -0.05 -12.55
CA SER A 111 -14.54 1.21 -12.92
C SER A 111 -14.24 2.29 -11.88
N GLU A 112 -14.06 3.52 -12.33
CA GLU A 112 -13.78 4.66 -11.46
C GLU A 112 -14.89 4.85 -10.40
N GLU A 113 -16.13 4.54 -10.75
CA GLU A 113 -17.28 4.55 -9.84
C GLU A 113 -17.13 3.52 -8.69
N LEU A 114 -16.73 2.28 -9.00
CA LEU A 114 -16.48 1.24 -7.99
C LEU A 114 -15.32 1.63 -7.08
N LEU A 115 -14.27 2.23 -7.64
CA LEU A 115 -13.12 2.72 -6.89
C LEU A 115 -13.49 3.88 -5.95
N ASN A 116 -14.28 4.84 -6.44
CA ASN A 116 -14.76 5.95 -5.62
C ASN A 116 -15.68 5.46 -4.50
N ALA A 117 -16.61 4.55 -4.80
CA ALA A 117 -17.48 3.94 -3.78
C ALA A 117 -16.67 3.18 -2.71
N PHE A 118 -15.62 2.48 -3.13
CA PHE A 118 -14.70 1.78 -2.23
C PHE A 118 -13.96 2.78 -1.31
N MET A 119 -13.44 3.87 -1.87
CA MET A 119 -12.75 4.90 -1.10
C MET A 119 -13.67 5.62 -0.11
N GLU A 120 -14.90 5.93 -0.51
CA GLU A 120 -15.89 6.50 0.41
C GLU A 120 -16.25 5.52 1.54
N LYS A 121 -16.28 4.22 1.27
CA LYS A 121 -16.45 3.21 2.32
C LYS A 121 -15.26 3.15 3.28
N ILE A 122 -14.03 3.29 2.80
CA ILE A 122 -12.85 3.43 3.68
C ILE A 122 -12.99 4.66 4.57
N LYS A 123 -13.28 5.83 3.99
CA LYS A 123 -13.40 7.10 4.72
C LYS A 123 -14.47 7.02 5.80
N THR A 124 -15.67 6.57 5.44
CA THR A 124 -16.80 6.47 6.38
C THR A 124 -16.59 5.45 7.49
N THR A 125 -15.75 4.42 7.28
CA THR A 125 -15.38 3.44 8.30
C THR A 125 -14.42 4.03 9.33
N ILE A 126 -13.53 4.92 8.90
CA ILE A 126 -12.49 5.55 9.73
C ILE A 126 -12.98 6.88 10.32
N ASP A 127 -14.08 7.44 9.79
CA ASP A 127 -14.65 8.68 10.29
C ASP A 127 -15.15 8.46 11.72
N PHE A 128 -14.40 9.04 12.67
CA PHE A 128 -14.73 9.02 14.10
C PHE A 128 -15.98 9.87 14.29
N ARG A 129 -17.16 9.35 13.94
CA ARG A 129 -18.42 10.05 14.22
C ARG A 129 -18.43 10.36 15.71
N LYS A 130 -18.44 11.67 16.01
CA LYS A 130 -18.79 12.19 17.33
C LYS A 130 -19.98 11.40 17.80
N ARG A 131 -19.86 10.70 18.93
CA ARG A 131 -21.05 10.32 19.69
C ARG A 131 -21.76 11.63 20.00
N VAL A 132 -22.73 12.01 19.17
CA VAL A 132 -23.71 13.02 19.53
C VAL A 132 -24.45 12.37 20.70
N LYS A 133 -24.13 12.86 21.90
CA LYS A 133 -24.96 12.61 23.07
C LYS A 133 -26.30 13.29 22.86
#